data_AF-S8DKK3-F1
#
_entry.id   AF-S8DKK3-F1
#
_cell.length_a   1.000
_cell.length_b   1.000
_cell.length_c   1.000
_cell.angle_alpha   90.00
_cell.angle_beta   90.00
_cell.angle_gamma   90.00
#
_symmetry.space_group_name_H-M   'P 1'
#
loop_
_entity.id
_entity.type
_entity.pdbx_description
1 polymer ?
#
loop_
_entity_poly.entity_id
_entity_poly.type
_entity_poly.pdbx_seq_one_letter_code
_entity_poly.pdbx_strand_id
1 'polypeptide(L)'
;RPYVNLMHAVGLPHTLKEERVDVWEPVWTVFPLKIFRGSAYKFVKIQADWDDEALLRELCKTYDELRTVWRKWFSLRSVASITMVMVGQPSADHSIIYPQRVGPAKVSPAKNMRLRWFLHHPSYMQGRHEFMDVLTSRTDLGIEFVERWQLSRIAIAIIMPVLMSVVIGVVYSAAARDPGTAFTIAGYVTSAYSVCVVLVGLLNIVEF
;
A
#
# COMPACT_ATOMS: atom_id res chain seq x y z
N ARG A 1 0.78 12.50 -23.89
CA ARG A 1 2.13 12.08 -24.37
C ARG A 1 2.55 10.88 -23.54
N PRO A 2 2.93 9.73 -24.14
CA PRO A 2 3.52 8.63 -23.38
C PRO A 2 4.78 9.15 -22.66
N TYR A 3 4.98 8.73 -21.41
CA TYR A 3 6.16 9.12 -20.66
C TYR A 3 7.36 8.39 -21.22
N VAL A 4 8.46 9.11 -21.43
CA VAL A 4 9.74 8.54 -21.88
C VAL A 4 10.34 7.61 -20.81
N ASN A 5 9.83 7.64 -19.57
CA ASN A 5 10.36 6.82 -18.49
C ASN A 5 9.29 6.52 -17.41
N LEU A 6 8.87 5.27 -17.28
CA LEU A 6 7.82 4.86 -16.34
C LEU A 6 8.35 4.82 -14.90
N MET A 7 9.63 4.53 -14.70
CA MET A 7 10.29 4.46 -13.39
C MET A 7 10.36 5.84 -12.71
N HIS A 8 10.77 6.86 -13.45
CA HIS A 8 10.72 8.24 -12.96
C HIS A 8 9.27 8.70 -12.69
N ALA A 9 8.32 8.19 -13.48
CA ALA A 9 6.90 8.48 -13.32
C ALA A 9 6.28 7.81 -12.08
N VAL A 10 6.90 6.79 -11.49
CA VAL A 10 6.49 6.18 -10.21
C VAL A 10 7.34 6.65 -9.02
N GLY A 11 8.39 7.43 -9.26
CA GLY A 11 9.19 8.06 -8.21
C GLY A 11 10.36 7.21 -7.71
N LEU A 12 10.73 6.15 -8.44
CA LEU A 12 11.95 5.41 -8.20
C LEU A 12 13.14 6.15 -8.83
N PRO A 13 14.32 6.19 -8.17
CA PRO A 13 15.51 6.79 -8.75
C PRO A 13 15.90 6.01 -10.01
N HIS A 14 16.25 6.75 -11.04
CA HIS A 14 16.61 6.19 -12.33
C HIS A 14 18.06 6.52 -12.61
N THR A 15 18.91 5.50 -12.66
CA THR A 15 20.17 5.55 -13.42
C THR A 15 19.80 5.28 -14.87
N LEU A 16 19.93 6.29 -15.72
CA LEU A 16 19.74 6.20 -17.16
C LEU A 16 20.69 5.14 -17.73
N LYS A 17 20.21 3.91 -17.93
CA LYS A 17 20.71 3.10 -19.05
C LYS A 17 20.02 3.67 -20.29
N GLU A 18 20.82 4.01 -21.30
CA GLU A 18 20.31 4.43 -22.61
C GLU A 18 19.32 3.37 -23.13
N GLU A 19 18.26 3.82 -23.82
CA GLU A 19 17.33 2.96 -24.57
C GLU A 19 18.08 2.24 -25.71
N ARG A 20 18.95 1.29 -25.36
CA ARG A 20 19.32 0.20 -26.25
C ARG A 20 18.50 -1.00 -25.86
N VAL A 21 18.13 -1.76 -26.88
CA VAL A 21 17.48 -3.06 -26.79
C VAL A 21 18.47 -4.01 -26.11
N ASP A 22 18.67 -3.83 -24.81
CA ASP A 22 19.50 -4.70 -24.00
C ASP A 22 18.64 -5.91 -23.67
N VAL A 23 19.05 -7.04 -24.22
CA VAL A 23 18.55 -8.35 -23.84
C VAL A 23 18.71 -8.44 -22.32
N TRP A 24 17.62 -8.75 -21.62
CA TRP A 24 17.64 -8.91 -20.18
C TRP A 24 18.50 -10.12 -19.81
N GLU A 25 19.74 -9.86 -19.38
CA GLU A 25 20.72 -10.87 -18.98
C GLU A 25 21.33 -10.48 -17.62
N PRO A 26 20.62 -10.72 -16.51
CA PRO A 26 21.16 -10.45 -15.19
C PRO A 26 22.34 -11.38 -14.90
N VAL A 27 23.36 -10.85 -14.21
CA VAL A 27 24.56 -11.63 -13.79
C VAL A 27 24.21 -12.66 -12.71
N TRP A 28 23.05 -12.51 -12.07
CA TRP A 28 22.56 -13.36 -11.00
C TRP A 28 21.45 -14.28 -11.50
N THR A 29 21.35 -15.48 -10.93
CA THR A 29 20.24 -16.42 -11.18
C THR A 29 19.07 -16.18 -10.23
N VAL A 30 19.38 -15.84 -8.98
CA VAL A 30 18.40 -15.53 -7.93
C VAL A 30 18.85 -14.28 -7.18
N PHE A 31 17.98 -13.29 -7.08
CA PHE A 31 18.21 -12.06 -6.33
C PHE A 31 17.32 -11.99 -5.09
N PRO A 32 17.88 -11.91 -3.87
CA PRO A 32 17.10 -11.79 -2.65
C PRO A 32 16.71 -10.33 -2.42
N LEU A 33 15.43 -10.00 -2.63
CA LEU A 33 14.90 -8.67 -2.34
C LEU A 33 14.19 -8.66 -0.99
N LYS A 34 14.58 -7.74 -0.10
CA LYS A 34 13.92 -7.56 1.20
C LYS A 34 12.78 -6.55 1.08
N ILE A 35 11.60 -6.98 1.49
CA ILE A 35 10.36 -6.22 1.41
C ILE A 35 9.89 -5.90 2.82
N PHE A 36 9.62 -4.64 3.11
CA PHE A 36 9.21 -4.13 4.41
C PHE A 36 7.80 -3.58 4.39
N ARG A 37 7.15 -3.64 5.56
CA ARG A 37 5.93 -2.94 5.92
C ARG A 37 6.06 -2.51 7.38
N GLY A 38 6.45 -1.25 7.61
CA GLY A 38 6.83 -0.81 8.95
C GLY A 38 8.00 -1.63 9.48
N SER A 39 7.85 -2.23 10.66
CA SER A 39 8.87 -3.10 11.27
C SER A 39 8.86 -4.56 10.76
N ALA A 40 7.81 -4.98 10.06
CA ALA A 40 7.71 -6.34 9.51
C ALA A 40 8.42 -6.42 8.15
N TYR A 41 9.05 -7.56 7.85
CA TYR A 41 9.68 -7.78 6.55
C TYR A 41 9.56 -9.23 6.07
N LYS A 42 9.72 -9.43 4.75
CA LYS A 42 9.82 -10.73 4.10
C LYS A 42 10.85 -10.67 2.97
N PHE A 43 11.51 -11.79 2.68
CA PHE A 43 12.38 -11.92 1.53
C PHE A 43 11.62 -12.50 0.34
N VAL A 44 11.80 -11.88 -0.82
CA VAL A 44 11.36 -12.40 -2.11
C VAL A 44 12.58 -12.81 -2.91
N LYS A 45 12.54 -14.02 -3.46
CA LYS A 45 13.60 -14.55 -4.32
C LYS A 45 13.19 -14.28 -5.76
N ILE A 46 13.74 -13.20 -6.32
CA ILE A 46 13.50 -12.83 -7.71
C ILE A 46 14.34 -13.76 -8.59
N GLN A 47 13.71 -14.35 -9.60
CA GLN A 47 14.41 -15.21 -10.56
C GLN A 47 14.86 -14.39 -11.77
N ALA A 48 15.94 -14.84 -12.41
CA ALA A 48 16.50 -14.18 -13.59
C ALA A 48 15.56 -14.16 -14.80
N ASP A 49 14.66 -15.13 -14.91
CA ASP A 49 13.70 -15.26 -16.01
C ASP A 49 12.42 -14.44 -15.80
N TRP A 50 12.31 -13.71 -14.69
CA TRP A 50 11.13 -12.90 -14.40
C TRP A 50 11.15 -11.58 -15.17
N ASP A 51 9.95 -11.18 -15.60
CA ASP A 51 9.66 -9.84 -16.08
C ASP A 51 9.02 -8.98 -14.97
N ASP A 52 8.76 -7.71 -15.31
CA ASP A 52 8.12 -6.75 -14.42
C ASP A 52 6.70 -7.19 -14.01
N GLU A 53 5.97 -7.93 -14.86
CA GLU A 53 4.66 -8.49 -14.50
C GLU A 53 4.79 -9.52 -13.37
N ALA A 54 5.68 -10.49 -13.51
CA ALA A 54 5.94 -11.52 -12.50
C ALA A 54 6.41 -10.89 -11.19
N LEU A 55 7.31 -9.90 -11.27
CA LEU A 55 7.78 -9.14 -10.11
C LEU A 55 6.63 -8.43 -9.40
N LEU A 56 5.85 -7.62 -10.12
CA LEU A 56 4.75 -6.84 -9.52
C LEU A 56 3.68 -7.75 -8.89
N ARG A 57 3.40 -8.92 -9.50
CA ARG A 57 2.51 -9.93 -8.91
C ARG A 57 3.05 -10.46 -7.59
N GLU A 58 4.33 -10.84 -7.52
CA GLU A 58 4.93 -11.36 -6.29
C GLU A 58 5.06 -10.28 -5.21
N LEU A 59 5.33 -9.03 -5.60
CA LEU A 59 5.30 -7.87 -4.70
C LEU A 59 3.91 -7.68 -4.09
N CYS A 60 2.85 -7.74 -4.90
CA CYS A 60 1.46 -7.60 -4.46
C CYS A 60 1.08 -8.74 -3.50
N LYS A 61 1.43 -9.98 -3.84
CA LYS A 61 1.21 -11.15 -2.99
C LYS A 61 1.96 -11.04 -1.66
N THR A 62 3.23 -10.65 -1.69
CA THR A 62 4.04 -10.48 -0.48
C THR A 62 3.49 -9.37 0.42
N TYR A 63 3.02 -8.27 -0.17
CA TYR A 63 2.34 -7.22 0.58
C TYR A 63 1.06 -7.73 1.26
N ASP A 64 0.23 -8.50 0.55
CA ASP A 64 -1.00 -9.07 1.10
C ASP A 64 -0.72 -10.04 2.26
N GLU A 65 0.34 -10.83 2.17
CA GLU A 65 0.80 -11.69 3.25
C GLU A 65 1.29 -10.88 4.47
N LEU A 66 2.08 -9.82 4.24
CA LEU A 66 2.55 -8.92 5.30
C LEU A 66 1.40 -8.16 5.98
N ARG A 67 0.27 -7.95 5.30
CA ARG A 67 -0.87 -7.20 5.84
C ARG A 67 -1.69 -8.01 6.86
N THR A 68 -1.66 -9.34 6.82
CA THR A 68 -2.56 -10.26 7.55
C THR A 68 -4.05 -10.10 7.21
N VAL A 69 -4.80 -11.22 7.26
CA VAL A 69 -6.21 -11.28 6.81
C VAL A 69 -7.09 -10.26 7.56
N TRP A 70 -6.92 -10.13 8.88
CA TRP A 70 -7.69 -9.18 9.68
C TRP A 70 -7.51 -7.73 9.24
N ARG A 71 -6.28 -7.29 8.98
CA ARG A 71 -6.06 -5.91 8.52
C ARG A 71 -6.36 -5.74 7.03
N LYS A 72 -6.51 -6.81 6.24
CA LYS A 72 -7.04 -6.70 4.87
C LYS A 72 -8.48 -6.19 4.88
N TRP A 73 -9.29 -6.70 5.80
CA TRP A 73 -10.71 -6.35 5.94
C TRP A 73 -10.95 -5.10 6.79
N PHE A 74 -10.23 -4.94 7.90
CA PHE A 74 -10.47 -3.83 8.84
C PHE A 74 -9.54 -2.63 8.68
N SER A 75 -8.46 -2.72 7.89
CA SER A 75 -7.58 -1.55 7.69
C SER A 75 -8.14 -0.60 6.64
N LEU A 76 -8.39 0.62 7.11
CA LEU A 76 -8.69 1.80 6.30
C LEU A 76 -7.44 2.37 5.61
N ARG A 77 -6.24 1.85 5.94
CA ARG A 77 -4.99 2.19 5.26
C ARG A 77 -4.82 1.32 4.00
N SER A 78 -4.17 1.87 2.99
CA SER A 78 -3.86 1.19 1.72
C SER A 78 -2.47 1.60 1.24
N VAL A 79 -1.83 0.79 0.39
CA VAL A 79 -0.49 1.10 -0.17
C VAL A 79 -0.55 2.44 -0.86
N ALA A 80 0.15 3.42 -0.34
CA ALA A 80 0.27 4.72 -0.97
C ALA A 80 1.46 4.78 -1.91
N SER A 81 2.59 4.24 -1.48
CA SER A 81 3.83 4.27 -2.25
C SER A 81 4.71 3.08 -1.90
N ILE A 82 5.57 2.72 -2.83
CA ILE A 82 6.75 1.90 -2.57
C ILE A 82 7.93 2.88 -2.51
N THR A 83 8.78 2.73 -1.51
CA THR A 83 9.99 3.53 -1.37
C THR A 83 11.18 2.60 -1.18
N MET A 84 12.31 2.93 -1.81
CA MET A 84 13.52 2.14 -1.59
C MET A 84 14.07 2.43 -0.20
N VAL A 85 14.53 1.39 0.45
CA VAL A 85 15.08 1.46 1.80
C VAL A 85 16.45 0.82 1.84
N MET A 86 17.35 1.41 2.60
CA MET A 86 18.65 0.83 2.85
C MET A 86 18.47 -0.34 3.83
N VAL A 87 18.91 -1.50 3.41
CA VAL A 87 18.97 -2.69 4.25
C VAL A 87 20.40 -2.78 4.71
N GLY A 88 20.65 -2.43 5.97
CA GLY A 88 21.94 -2.65 6.60
C GLY A 88 22.45 -4.06 6.28
N GLN A 89 23.72 -4.16 5.93
CA GLN A 89 24.39 -5.36 5.46
C GLN A 89 24.01 -6.58 6.33
N PRO A 90 23.73 -7.77 5.75
CA PRO A 90 23.18 -8.92 6.46
C PRO A 90 24.02 -9.47 7.63
N SER A 91 25.20 -8.91 7.89
CA SER A 91 26.14 -9.42 8.89
C SER A 91 26.49 -8.46 10.03
N ALA A 92 26.00 -7.21 10.08
CA ALA A 92 26.61 -6.22 10.99
C ALA A 92 25.69 -5.47 11.96
N ASP A 93 24.39 -5.26 11.70
CA ASP A 93 23.63 -4.39 12.60
C ASP A 93 22.16 -4.78 12.74
N HIS A 94 21.87 -5.53 13.81
CA HIS A 94 20.51 -5.73 14.34
C HIS A 94 19.99 -4.49 15.09
N SER A 95 20.71 -3.37 15.03
CA SER A 95 20.37 -2.12 15.73
C SER A 95 19.31 -1.28 15.00
N ILE A 96 19.04 -1.56 13.72
CA ILE A 96 18.10 -0.80 12.91
C ILE A 96 16.71 -1.46 12.97
N ILE A 97 15.87 -0.96 13.88
CA ILE A 97 14.47 -1.42 14.08
C ILE A 97 13.57 -0.98 12.91
N TYR A 98 13.97 0.06 12.15
CA TYR A 98 13.20 0.61 11.03
C TYR A 98 14.05 0.85 9.78
N PRO A 99 13.60 0.43 8.59
CA PRO A 99 14.36 0.60 7.36
C PRO A 99 14.54 2.09 7.03
N GLN A 100 15.76 2.51 6.71
CA GLN A 100 16.06 3.90 6.38
C GLN A 100 15.67 4.19 4.94
N ARG A 101 14.69 5.09 4.72
CA ARG A 101 14.20 5.46 3.38
C ARG A 101 15.27 6.20 2.58
N VAL A 102 15.54 5.69 1.38
CA VAL A 102 16.48 6.25 0.42
C VAL A 102 15.70 6.89 -0.72
N GLY A 103 15.84 8.20 -0.89
CA GLY A 103 15.16 8.98 -1.94
C GLY A 103 14.42 10.20 -1.40
N PRO A 104 13.73 10.97 -2.28
CA PRO A 104 13.03 12.18 -1.85
C PRO A 104 11.95 11.84 -0.83
N ALA A 105 11.96 12.54 0.30
CA ALA A 105 11.06 12.31 1.43
C ALA A 105 9.55 12.38 1.08
N LYS A 106 9.20 12.93 -0.09
CA LYS A 106 7.82 13.04 -0.59
C LYS A 106 7.75 12.68 -2.08
N VAL A 107 7.31 11.46 -2.38
CA VAL A 107 6.84 11.11 -3.73
C VAL A 107 5.50 11.81 -3.97
N SER A 108 5.33 12.46 -5.13
CA SER A 108 4.12 13.24 -5.42
C SER A 108 2.87 12.32 -5.49
N PRO A 109 1.67 12.81 -5.13
CA PRO A 109 0.45 12.00 -5.18
C PRO A 109 0.18 11.37 -6.56
N ALA A 110 0.53 12.06 -7.64
CA ALA A 110 0.37 11.55 -9.00
C ALA A 110 1.28 10.35 -9.30
N LYS A 111 2.54 10.36 -8.81
CA LYS A 111 3.49 9.24 -8.98
C LYS A 111 3.04 8.00 -8.18
N ASN A 112 2.55 8.24 -6.96
CA ASN A 112 1.97 7.21 -6.10
C ASN A 112 0.76 6.52 -6.74
N MET A 113 -0.14 7.29 -7.34
CA MET A 113 -1.32 6.75 -8.00
C MET A 113 -0.96 5.84 -9.19
N ARG A 114 0.09 6.18 -9.93
CA ARG A 114 0.58 5.35 -11.05
C ARG A 114 1.19 4.05 -10.59
N LEU A 115 2.03 4.10 -9.56
CA LEU A 115 2.60 2.90 -8.98
C LEU A 115 1.50 1.94 -8.50
N ARG A 116 0.48 2.48 -7.81
CA ARG A 116 -0.68 1.71 -7.39
C ARG A 116 -1.42 1.11 -8.59
N TRP A 117 -1.54 1.86 -9.69
CA TRP A 117 -2.16 1.36 -10.91
C TRP A 117 -1.39 0.16 -11.50
N PHE A 118 -0.05 0.22 -11.56
CA PHE A 118 0.78 -0.90 -12.03
C PHE A 118 0.70 -2.12 -11.10
N LEU A 119 0.66 -1.93 -9.78
CA LEU A 119 0.46 -3.04 -8.84
C LEU A 119 -0.90 -3.73 -9.02
N HIS A 120 -1.93 -3.00 -9.45
CA HIS A 120 -3.26 -3.58 -9.75
C HIS A 120 -3.38 -4.15 -11.16
N HIS A 121 -2.55 -3.69 -12.11
CA HIS A 121 -2.57 -4.10 -13.51
C HIS A 121 -1.18 -4.55 -13.95
N PRO A 122 -0.61 -5.62 -13.34
CA PRO A 122 0.75 -6.05 -13.62
C PRO A 122 0.92 -6.51 -15.06
N SER A 123 -0.15 -6.99 -15.72
CA SER A 123 -0.14 -7.41 -17.12
C SER A 123 0.20 -6.29 -18.11
N TYR A 124 0.10 -5.02 -17.71
CA TYR A 124 0.53 -3.89 -18.56
C TYR A 124 2.06 -3.81 -18.68
N MET A 125 2.78 -4.46 -17.78
CA MET A 125 4.25 -4.50 -17.74
C MET A 125 4.82 -5.83 -18.26
N GLN A 126 4.01 -6.64 -18.92
CA GLN A 126 4.44 -7.92 -19.47
C GLN A 126 5.61 -7.74 -20.44
N GLY A 127 6.65 -8.55 -20.26
CA GLY A 127 7.87 -8.54 -21.09
C GLY A 127 8.80 -7.34 -20.89
N ARG A 128 8.51 -6.45 -19.93
CA ARG A 128 9.40 -5.34 -19.55
C ARG A 128 10.28 -5.73 -18.37
N HIS A 129 11.41 -5.06 -18.22
CA HIS A 129 12.38 -5.31 -17.15
C HIS A 129 12.86 -4.01 -16.48
N GLU A 130 12.06 -2.94 -16.58
CA GLU A 130 12.40 -1.62 -16.03
C GLU A 130 12.38 -1.66 -14.49
N PHE A 131 11.39 -2.31 -13.88
CA PHE A 131 11.32 -2.49 -12.43
C PHE A 131 12.35 -3.47 -11.92
N MET A 132 12.57 -4.54 -12.67
CA MET A 132 13.61 -5.53 -12.39
C MET A 132 14.99 -4.86 -12.31
N ASP A 133 15.40 -4.06 -13.31
CA ASP A 133 16.72 -3.40 -13.32
C ASP A 133 16.90 -2.45 -12.13
N VAL A 134 15.91 -1.62 -11.81
CA VAL A 134 16.01 -0.68 -10.69
C VAL A 134 16.06 -1.39 -9.34
N LEU A 135 15.19 -2.37 -9.11
CA LEU A 135 15.08 -3.06 -7.82
C LEU A 135 16.21 -4.07 -7.58
N THR A 136 16.87 -4.54 -8.64
CA THR A 136 18.01 -5.48 -8.54
C THR A 136 19.37 -4.82 -8.78
N SER A 137 19.39 -3.52 -9.06
CA SER A 137 20.63 -2.74 -9.28
C SER A 137 21.60 -2.81 -8.10
N ARG A 138 21.08 -2.96 -6.87
CA ARG A 138 21.89 -3.01 -5.65
C ARG A 138 21.32 -3.96 -4.63
N THR A 139 22.19 -4.80 -4.05
CA THR A 139 21.84 -5.80 -3.03
C THR A 139 21.66 -5.23 -1.62
N ASP A 140 22.11 -4.00 -1.38
CA ASP A 140 21.94 -3.28 -0.11
C ASP A 140 20.62 -2.49 -0.05
N LEU A 141 19.82 -2.56 -1.12
CA LEU A 141 18.51 -1.93 -1.19
C LEU A 141 17.39 -2.96 -1.04
N GLY A 142 16.37 -2.55 -0.31
CA GLY A 142 15.08 -3.20 -0.22
C GLY A 142 13.98 -2.22 -0.58
N ILE A 143 12.75 -2.65 -0.39
CA ILE A 143 11.55 -1.84 -0.66
C ILE A 143 10.62 -1.85 0.53
N GLU A 144 10.11 -0.68 0.90
CA GLU A 144 9.11 -0.51 1.93
C GLU A 144 7.78 -0.10 1.32
N PHE A 145 6.72 -0.84 1.67
CA PHE A 145 5.35 -0.47 1.41
C PHE A 145 4.89 0.56 2.43
N VAL A 146 4.76 1.80 1.98
CA VAL A 146 4.23 2.89 2.81
C VAL A 146 2.71 2.91 2.67
N GLU A 147 2.03 2.61 3.77
CA GLU A 147 0.58 2.70 3.84
C GLU A 147 0.14 4.13 4.15
N ARG A 148 -0.92 4.62 3.48
CA ARG A 148 -1.65 5.82 3.89
C ARG A 148 -3.12 5.53 4.08
N TRP A 149 -3.75 6.36 4.89
CA TRP A 149 -5.20 6.42 5.01
C TRP A 149 -5.84 6.71 3.67
N GLN A 150 -6.73 5.81 3.25
CA GLN A 150 -7.51 6.00 2.04
C GLN A 150 -8.81 6.72 2.42
N LEU A 151 -8.89 8.01 2.10
CA LEU A 151 -10.07 8.86 2.38
C LEU A 151 -11.38 8.21 1.95
N SER A 152 -11.41 7.55 0.80
CA SER A 152 -12.61 6.86 0.32
C SER A 152 -13.05 5.69 1.23
N ARG A 153 -12.10 4.93 1.79
CA ARG A 153 -12.42 3.84 2.73
C ARG A 153 -12.92 4.39 4.06
N ILE A 154 -12.31 5.47 4.54
CA ILE A 154 -12.76 6.17 5.75
C ILE A 154 -14.18 6.71 5.54
N ALA A 155 -14.44 7.38 4.42
CA ALA A 155 -15.75 7.92 4.10
C ALA A 155 -16.82 6.82 4.06
N ILE A 156 -16.54 5.69 3.40
CA ILE A 156 -17.44 4.53 3.38
C ILE A 156 -17.67 4.01 4.80
N ALA A 157 -16.61 3.86 5.59
CA ALA A 157 -16.71 3.37 6.97
C ALA A 157 -17.56 4.27 7.86
N ILE A 158 -17.58 5.60 7.63
CA ILE A 158 -18.40 6.56 8.37
C ILE A 158 -19.84 6.61 7.84
N ILE A 159 -20.02 6.67 6.53
CA ILE A 159 -21.33 6.84 5.90
C ILE A 159 -22.20 5.59 6.08
N MET A 160 -21.61 4.40 5.97
CA MET A 160 -22.38 3.15 5.99
C MET A 160 -23.14 2.92 7.32
N PRO A 161 -22.52 3.09 8.52
CA PRO A 161 -23.24 3.00 9.80
C PRO A 161 -24.31 4.07 9.97
N VAL A 162 -24.10 5.29 9.46
CA VAL A 162 -25.11 6.36 9.51
C VAL A 162 -26.32 6.01 8.65
N LEU A 163 -26.11 5.50 7.43
CA LEU A 163 -27.21 5.03 6.59
C LEU A 163 -27.92 3.83 7.23
N MET A 164 -27.16 2.91 7.83
CA MET A 164 -27.72 1.74 8.51
C MET A 164 -28.58 2.13 9.72
N SER A 165 -28.17 3.14 10.51
CA SER A 165 -28.99 3.60 11.65
C SER A 165 -30.30 4.23 11.19
N VAL A 166 -30.29 4.98 10.08
CA VAL A 166 -31.51 5.53 9.47
C VAL A 166 -32.42 4.41 8.96
N VAL A 167 -31.88 3.40 8.28
CA VAL A 167 -32.66 2.24 7.82
C VAL A 167 -33.30 1.51 8.99
N ILE A 168 -32.56 1.25 10.06
CA ILE A 168 -33.10 0.63 11.28
C ILE A 168 -34.20 1.49 11.89
N GLY A 169 -34.01 2.81 11.97
CA GLY A 169 -35.03 3.74 12.46
C GLY A 169 -36.33 3.69 11.62
N VAL A 170 -36.21 3.66 10.30
CA VAL A 170 -37.39 3.57 9.39
C VAL A 170 -38.10 2.23 9.55
N VAL A 171 -37.37 1.11 9.54
CA VAL A 171 -37.95 -0.23 9.68
C VAL A 171 -38.63 -0.40 11.04
N TYR A 172 -37.97 0.03 12.12
CA TYR A 172 -38.53 -0.04 13.46
C TYR A 172 -39.76 0.87 13.61
N SER A 173 -39.70 2.10 13.09
CA SER A 173 -40.84 3.02 13.09
C SER A 173 -42.05 2.42 12.37
N ALA A 174 -41.85 1.72 11.25
CA ALA A 174 -42.93 1.07 10.52
C ALA A 174 -43.51 -0.13 11.27
N ALA A 175 -42.65 -0.94 11.90
CA ALA A 175 -43.07 -2.15 12.63
C ALA A 175 -43.75 -1.82 13.98
N ALA A 176 -43.18 -0.90 14.76
CA ALA A 176 -43.67 -0.53 16.09
C ALA A 176 -44.74 0.57 16.04
N ARG A 177 -44.95 1.22 14.88
CA ARG A 177 -45.79 2.42 14.71
C ARG A 177 -45.43 3.57 15.67
N ASP A 178 -44.19 3.58 16.16
CA ASP A 178 -43.65 4.60 17.07
C ASP A 178 -42.40 5.24 16.42
N PRO A 179 -42.56 6.34 15.68
CA PRO A 179 -41.44 7.04 15.07
C PRO A 179 -40.54 7.72 16.12
N GLY A 180 -41.11 8.18 17.25
CA GLY A 180 -40.35 8.92 18.27
C GLY A 180 -39.26 8.06 18.90
N THR A 181 -39.63 6.87 19.35
CA THR A 181 -38.66 5.92 19.94
C THR A 181 -37.67 5.41 18.90
N ALA A 182 -38.13 5.13 17.67
CA ALA A 182 -37.28 4.62 16.59
C ALA A 182 -36.11 5.56 16.26
N PHE A 183 -36.40 6.85 16.06
CA PHE A 183 -35.38 7.84 15.72
C PHE A 183 -34.51 8.22 16.92
N THR A 184 -35.03 8.09 18.15
CA THR A 184 -34.23 8.26 19.37
C THR A 184 -33.15 7.18 19.48
N ILE A 185 -33.51 5.91 19.23
CA ILE A 185 -32.55 4.80 19.21
C ILE A 185 -31.52 5.00 18.09
N ALA A 186 -31.97 5.34 16.88
CA ALA A 186 -31.06 5.61 15.77
C ALA A 186 -30.08 6.75 16.06
N GLY A 187 -30.56 7.85 16.65
CA GLY A 187 -29.74 8.99 17.06
C GLY A 187 -28.72 8.64 18.14
N TYR A 188 -29.10 7.82 19.13
CA TYR A 188 -28.19 7.32 20.16
C TYR A 188 -27.06 6.48 19.55
N VAL A 189 -27.39 5.54 18.65
CA VAL A 189 -26.40 4.67 17.99
C VAL A 189 -25.43 5.49 17.15
N THR A 190 -25.92 6.47 16.38
CA THR A 190 -25.05 7.35 15.58
C THR A 190 -24.16 8.22 16.45
N SER A 191 -24.66 8.72 17.58
CA SER A 191 -23.87 9.53 18.52
C SER A 191 -22.75 8.71 19.17
N ALA A 192 -23.06 7.49 19.64
CA ALA A 192 -22.06 6.58 20.19
C ALA A 192 -20.99 6.21 19.15
N TYR A 193 -21.39 5.98 17.90
CA TYR A 193 -20.47 5.72 16.80
C TYR A 193 -19.55 6.92 16.52
N SER A 194 -20.07 8.15 16.54
CA SER A 194 -19.28 9.37 16.35
C SER A 194 -18.14 9.49 17.38
N VAL A 195 -18.42 9.20 18.65
CA VAL A 195 -17.39 9.21 19.71
C VAL A 195 -16.29 8.20 19.41
N CYS A 196 -16.63 6.98 18.99
CA CYS A 196 -15.64 5.97 18.60
C CYS A 196 -14.77 6.43 17.42
N VAL A 197 -15.37 7.07 16.41
CA VAL A 197 -14.62 7.61 15.25
C VAL A 197 -13.66 8.71 15.68
N VAL A 198 -14.08 9.60 16.58
CA VAL A 198 -13.21 10.66 17.14
C VAL A 198 -12.03 10.04 17.88
N LEU A 199 -12.26 9.01 18.71
CA LEU A 199 -11.18 8.31 19.42
C LEU A 199 -10.18 7.65 18.46
N VAL A 200 -10.67 7.02 17.39
CA VAL A 200 -9.80 6.46 16.32
C VAL A 200 -9.00 7.57 15.64
N GLY A 201 -9.61 8.73 15.41
CA GLY A 201 -8.93 9.91 14.88
C GLY A 201 -7.82 10.42 15.79
N LEU A 202 -8.07 10.50 17.11
CA LEU A 202 -7.10 10.94 18.11
C LEU A 202 -5.93 9.95 18.26
N LEU A 203 -6.20 8.65 18.35
CA LEU A 203 -5.16 7.62 18.39
C LEU A 203 -4.22 7.72 17.18
N ASN A 204 -4.79 8.03 16.01
CA ASN A 204 -3.99 8.20 14.80
C ASN A 204 -3.20 9.51 14.78
N ILE A 205 -3.57 10.54 15.53
CA ILE A 205 -2.72 11.74 15.71
C ILE A 205 -1.50 11.41 16.59
N VAL A 206 -1.66 10.53 17.58
CA VAL A 206 -0.59 10.16 18.52
C VAL A 206 0.43 9.19 17.90
N GLU A 207 0.06 8.41 16.89
CA GLU A 207 0.98 7.55 16.12
C GLU A 207 1.87 8.32 15.12
N PHE A 208 1.70 9.63 14.95
CA PHE A 208 2.47 10.50 14.05
C PHE A 208 3.28 11.54 14.83
#